data_AF-A0A1W9X9R5-F1
#
_entry.id   AF-A0A1W9X9R5-F1
#
_cell.length_a   1.000
_cell.length_b   1.000
_cell.length_c   1.000
_cell.angle_alpha   90.00
_cell.angle_beta   90.00
_cell.angle_gamma   90.00
#
_symmetry.space_group_name_H-M   'P 1'
#
loop_
_entity.id
_entity.type
_entity.pdbx_description
1 polymer ?
#
loop_
_entity_poly.entity_id
_entity_poly.type
_entity_poly.pdbx_seq_one_letter_code
_entity_poly.pdbx_strand_id
1 'polypeptide(L)'
;MAEKPVLKVKRKKKRLYDPSSFEMGFLQEHKPFNFVLSPLRKYLVGDIEPIIEDAVRAFIREETRGLRKGLTSQKADIRRLESELATLRKQIRDLPGDTDSLPETEGPNDLPSPALEERHEPPETKASEPEPANDRQVAIAKITLLLQKGLSHRKIAAYLNANAIPTLSGRGKWHRSAVSRIIREEGTGN
;
A
#
# COMPACT_ATOMS: atom_id res chain seq x y z
N MET A 1 -107.31 9.79 3.85
CA MET A 1 -106.08 10.48 4.26
C MET A 1 -104.94 9.48 4.17
N ALA A 2 -103.89 9.81 3.42
CA ALA A 2 -102.83 8.88 3.03
C ALA A 2 -101.64 8.97 4.00
N GLU A 3 -101.25 7.86 4.63
CA GLU A 3 -100.02 7.75 5.41
C GLU A 3 -98.96 6.97 4.64
N LYS A 4 -97.78 7.58 4.51
CA LYS A 4 -96.63 7.10 3.73
C LYS A 4 -95.85 6.03 4.51
N PRO A 5 -95.29 5.00 3.85
CA PRO A 5 -94.44 4.03 4.53
C PRO A 5 -93.02 4.57 4.78
N VAL A 6 -92.55 4.43 6.02
CA VAL A 6 -91.20 4.80 6.46
C VAL A 6 -90.19 3.70 6.11
N LEU A 7 -89.29 4.00 5.18
CA LEU A 7 -88.16 3.15 4.79
C LEU A 7 -87.10 3.11 5.90
N LYS A 8 -86.89 1.94 6.53
CA LYS A 8 -85.78 1.71 7.47
C LYS A 8 -84.49 1.37 6.72
N VAL A 9 -83.60 2.35 6.60
CA VAL A 9 -82.25 2.19 6.02
C VAL A 9 -81.33 1.49 7.03
N LYS A 10 -80.91 0.26 6.74
CA LYS A 10 -79.87 -0.46 7.51
C LYS A 10 -78.50 0.13 7.19
N ARG A 11 -77.90 0.86 8.14
CA ARG A 11 -76.50 1.31 8.07
C ARG A 11 -75.55 0.11 8.23
N LYS A 12 -74.86 -0.28 7.15
CA LYS A 12 -73.76 -1.26 7.20
C LYS A 12 -72.55 -0.61 7.90
N LYS A 13 -72.09 -1.21 9.01
CA LYS A 13 -70.81 -0.89 9.65
C LYS A 13 -69.68 -1.24 8.67
N LYS A 14 -68.88 -0.26 8.28
CA LYS A 14 -67.60 -0.48 7.56
C LYS A 14 -66.67 -1.24 8.51
N ARG A 15 -66.23 -2.43 8.11
CA ARG A 15 -65.17 -3.16 8.80
C ARG A 15 -63.87 -2.39 8.57
N LEU A 16 -63.21 -2.02 9.66
CA LEU A 16 -61.90 -1.40 9.68
C LEU A 16 -60.90 -2.45 9.15
N TYR A 17 -60.08 -2.06 8.17
CA TYR A 17 -59.05 -2.89 7.57
C TYR A 17 -57.94 -3.15 8.61
N ASP A 18 -57.66 -4.41 8.88
CA ASP A 18 -56.56 -4.83 9.76
C ASP A 18 -55.38 -5.28 8.88
N PRO A 19 -54.28 -4.51 8.80
CA PRO A 19 -53.14 -4.81 7.93
C PRO A 19 -52.26 -5.98 8.42
N SER A 20 -52.57 -6.59 9.58
CA SER A 20 -51.75 -7.68 10.13
C SER A 20 -52.06 -9.09 9.60
N SER A 21 -52.99 -9.24 8.65
CA SER A 21 -53.41 -10.55 8.13
C SER A 21 -52.71 -10.97 6.82
N PHE A 22 -51.65 -10.26 6.41
CA PHE A 22 -50.92 -10.53 5.17
C PHE A 22 -49.50 -11.04 5.45
N GLU A 23 -49.35 -12.09 6.27
CA GLU A 23 -48.11 -12.88 6.28
C GLU A 23 -48.35 -14.32 5.81
N MET A 24 -47.90 -14.55 4.57
CA MET A 24 -46.94 -15.60 4.24
C MET A 24 -47.44 -17.06 4.28
N GLY A 25 -48.40 -17.36 3.41
CA GLY A 25 -48.69 -18.73 2.94
C GLY A 25 -47.90 -19.14 1.69
N PHE A 26 -46.60 -18.80 1.59
CA PHE A 26 -45.75 -19.19 0.45
C PHE A 26 -44.37 -19.68 0.92
N LEU A 27 -44.35 -20.86 1.54
CA LEU A 27 -43.16 -21.71 1.58
C LEU A 27 -43.47 -22.98 0.80
N GLN A 28 -43.40 -22.83 -0.52
CA GLN A 28 -43.26 -23.95 -1.43
C GLN A 28 -41.89 -24.57 -1.16
N GLU A 29 -41.89 -25.82 -0.68
CA GLU A 29 -40.68 -26.61 -0.41
C GLU A 29 -39.86 -26.78 -1.71
N HIS A 30 -38.95 -25.84 -1.96
CA HIS A 30 -37.86 -26.05 -2.92
C HIS A 30 -36.91 -27.08 -2.30
N LYS A 31 -37.03 -28.33 -2.73
CA LYS A 31 -36.00 -29.36 -2.50
C LYS A 31 -34.64 -28.75 -2.89
N PRO A 32 -33.63 -28.79 -2.01
CA PRO A 32 -32.38 -28.10 -2.26
C PRO A 32 -31.67 -28.73 -3.46
N PHE A 33 -31.17 -27.88 -4.34
CA PHE A 33 -30.35 -28.16 -5.52
C PHE A 33 -29.03 -28.94 -5.23
N ASN A 34 -28.88 -29.52 -4.05
CA ASN A 34 -27.66 -30.18 -3.57
C ASN A 34 -27.49 -31.63 -4.07
N PHE A 35 -28.55 -32.28 -4.57
CA PHE A 35 -28.47 -33.67 -5.02
C PHE A 35 -27.81 -33.82 -6.41
N VAL A 36 -27.98 -32.84 -7.29
CA VAL A 36 -27.49 -32.91 -8.69
C VAL A 36 -25.99 -32.55 -8.80
N LEU A 37 -25.45 -31.80 -7.83
CA LEU A 37 -24.05 -31.35 -7.86
C LEU A 37 -23.06 -32.32 -7.19
N SER A 38 -23.54 -33.34 -6.47
CA SER A 38 -22.68 -34.28 -5.75
C SER A 38 -21.72 -35.08 -6.66
N PRO A 39 -22.13 -35.58 -7.84
CA PRO A 39 -21.20 -36.27 -8.75
C PRO A 39 -20.14 -35.34 -9.33
N LEU A 40 -20.53 -34.13 -9.74
CA LEU A 40 -19.62 -33.13 -10.29
C LEU A 40 -18.53 -32.72 -9.29
N ARG A 41 -18.85 -32.68 -8.00
CA ARG A 41 -17.90 -32.38 -6.93
C ARG A 41 -16.77 -33.41 -6.81
N LYS A 42 -17.03 -34.69 -7.11
CA LYS A 42 -15.99 -35.74 -7.08
C LYS A 42 -14.97 -35.56 -8.21
N TYR A 43 -15.42 -35.18 -9.41
CA TYR A 43 -14.54 -34.96 -10.55
C TYR A 43 -13.71 -33.68 -10.41
N LEU A 44 -14.30 -32.62 -9.84
CA LEU A 44 -13.58 -31.37 -9.54
C LEU A 44 -12.45 -31.55 -8.53
N VAL A 45 -12.67 -32.34 -7.48
CA VAL A 45 -11.67 -32.57 -6.43
C VAL A 45 -10.63 -33.62 -6.83
N GLY A 46 -11.01 -34.65 -7.61
CA GLY A 46 -10.11 -35.75 -7.96
C GLY A 46 -9.09 -35.41 -9.05
N ASP A 47 -9.52 -34.78 -10.14
CA ASP A 47 -8.69 -34.65 -11.34
C ASP A 47 -8.15 -33.22 -11.55
N ILE A 48 -8.86 -32.20 -11.05
CA ILE A 48 -8.53 -30.80 -11.34
C ILE A 48 -7.64 -30.18 -10.26
N GLU A 49 -7.84 -30.52 -8.97
CA GLU A 49 -6.97 -30.05 -7.88
C GLU A 49 -5.48 -30.36 -8.07
N PRO A 50 -5.04 -31.59 -8.41
CA PRO A 50 -3.61 -31.88 -8.56
C PRO A 50 -2.97 -31.10 -9.71
N ILE A 51 -3.70 -30.85 -10.80
CA ILE A 51 -3.22 -30.04 -11.94
C ILE A 51 -2.98 -28.60 -11.51
N ILE A 52 -3.89 -28.04 -10.71
CA ILE A 52 -3.76 -26.68 -10.18
C ILE A 52 -2.59 -26.61 -9.19
N GLU A 53 -2.47 -27.58 -8.28
CA GLU A 53 -1.38 -27.62 -7.32
C GLU A 53 0.00 -27.72 -7.99
N ASP A 54 0.13 -28.57 -9.02
CA ASP A 54 1.39 -28.72 -9.75
C ASP A 54 1.76 -27.46 -10.53
N ALA A 55 0.80 -26.80 -11.16
CA ALA A 55 1.02 -25.53 -11.86
C ALA A 55 1.46 -24.42 -10.90
N VAL A 56 0.78 -24.28 -9.76
CA VAL A 56 1.14 -23.31 -8.71
C VAL A 56 2.53 -23.63 -8.14
N ARG A 57 2.82 -24.91 -7.89
CA ARG A 57 4.13 -25.35 -7.38
C ARG A 57 5.25 -25.13 -8.40
N ALA A 58 4.98 -25.28 -9.69
CA ALA A 58 5.94 -24.98 -10.75
C ALA A 58 6.24 -23.49 -10.83
N PHE A 59 5.22 -22.64 -10.76
CA PHE A 59 5.36 -21.19 -10.74
C PHE A 59 6.20 -20.71 -9.54
N ILE A 60 5.85 -21.16 -8.33
CA ILE A 60 6.61 -20.84 -7.11
C ILE A 60 8.08 -21.28 -7.23
N ARG A 61 8.34 -22.46 -7.83
CA ARG A 61 9.70 -22.95 -8.04
C ARG A 61 10.50 -22.06 -9.00
N GLU A 62 9.91 -21.61 -10.09
CA GLU A 62 10.64 -20.74 -11.03
C GLU A 62 10.89 -19.35 -10.44
N GLU A 63 9.90 -18.78 -9.74
CA GLU A 63 10.06 -17.47 -9.12
C GLU A 63 11.10 -17.50 -7.98
N THR A 64 11.06 -18.53 -7.12
CA THR A 64 12.09 -18.71 -6.08
C THR A 64 13.48 -18.97 -6.66
N ARG A 65 13.58 -19.62 -7.83
CA ARG A 65 14.85 -19.80 -8.56
C ARG A 65 15.36 -18.48 -9.13
N GLY A 66 14.48 -17.65 -9.72
CA GLY A 66 14.82 -16.31 -10.20
C GLY A 66 15.33 -15.41 -9.08
N LEU A 67 14.62 -15.37 -7.95
CA LEU A 67 15.02 -14.62 -6.76
C LEU A 67 16.39 -15.06 -6.21
N ARG A 68 16.66 -16.37 -6.18
CA ARG A 68 17.97 -16.89 -5.77
C ARG A 68 19.10 -16.42 -6.69
N LYS A 69 18.90 -16.45 -8.01
CA LYS A 69 19.89 -15.97 -8.97
C LYS A 69 20.16 -14.47 -8.78
N GLY A 70 19.11 -13.66 -8.64
CA GLY A 70 19.24 -12.23 -8.37
C GLY A 70 20.02 -11.96 -7.08
N LEU A 71 19.70 -12.67 -6.00
CA LEU A 71 20.41 -12.56 -4.72
C LEU A 71 21.89 -12.95 -4.84
N THR A 72 22.22 -13.99 -5.61
CA THR A 72 23.63 -14.36 -5.83
C THR A 72 24.40 -13.31 -6.64
N SER A 73 23.75 -12.69 -7.63
CA SER A 73 24.35 -11.58 -8.40
C SER A 73 24.63 -10.38 -7.51
N GLN A 74 23.63 -9.94 -6.73
CA GLN A 74 23.79 -8.81 -5.81
C GLN A 74 24.88 -9.06 -4.77
N LYS A 75 25.00 -10.30 -4.25
CA LYS A 75 26.10 -10.65 -3.34
C LYS A 75 27.47 -10.56 -4.00
N ALA A 76 27.59 -10.89 -5.28
CA ALA A 76 28.84 -10.73 -6.02
C ALA A 76 29.18 -9.25 -6.21
N ASP A 77 28.20 -8.43 -6.55
CA ASP A 77 28.38 -6.98 -6.71
C ASP A 77 28.80 -6.31 -5.39
N ILE A 78 28.17 -6.68 -4.27
CA ILE A 78 28.55 -6.19 -2.94
C ILE A 78 30.01 -6.54 -2.63
N ARG A 79 30.44 -7.78 -2.86
CA ARG A 79 31.83 -8.19 -2.63
C ARG A 79 32.83 -7.41 -3.49
N ARG A 80 32.46 -7.07 -4.72
CA ARG A 80 33.26 -6.25 -5.61
C ARG A 80 33.36 -4.80 -5.12
N LEU A 81 32.25 -4.21 -4.70
CA LEU A 81 32.26 -2.86 -4.12
C LEU A 81 33.08 -2.81 -2.82
N GLU A 82 33.00 -3.84 -1.98
CA GLU A 82 33.82 -3.95 -0.77
C GLU A 82 35.33 -3.99 -1.08
N SER A 83 35.75 -4.71 -2.12
CA SER A 83 37.17 -4.74 -2.52
C SER A 83 37.64 -3.42 -3.14
N GLU A 84 36.79 -2.76 -3.93
CA GLU A 84 37.05 -1.42 -4.47
C GLU A 84 37.20 -0.39 -3.34
N LEU A 85 36.29 -0.40 -2.35
CA LEU A 85 36.38 0.49 -1.18
C LEU A 85 37.64 0.22 -0.33
N ALA A 86 38.03 -1.04 -0.15
CA ALA A 86 39.27 -1.38 0.55
C ALA A 86 40.50 -0.81 -0.19
N THR A 87 40.49 -0.87 -1.52
CA THR A 87 41.55 -0.31 -2.37
C THR A 87 41.61 1.21 -2.27
N LEU A 88 40.46 1.89 -2.40
CA LEU A 88 40.37 3.35 -2.26
C LEU A 88 40.82 3.83 -0.88
N ARG A 89 40.43 3.14 0.19
CA ARG A 89 40.89 3.46 1.55
C ARG A 89 42.40 3.34 1.70
N LYS A 90 43.01 2.34 1.05
CA LYS A 90 44.47 2.20 1.03
C LYS A 90 45.11 3.35 0.27
N GLN A 91 44.59 3.70 -0.91
CA GLN A 91 45.08 4.83 -1.69
C GLN A 91 45.02 6.14 -0.92
N ILE A 92 43.91 6.43 -0.22
CA ILE A 92 43.78 7.64 0.60
C ILE A 92 44.82 7.68 1.72
N ARG A 93 45.11 6.53 2.36
CA ARG A 93 46.15 6.44 3.39
C ARG A 93 47.55 6.68 2.83
N ASP A 94 47.80 6.19 1.62
CA ASP A 94 49.10 6.26 0.96
C ASP A 94 49.30 7.60 0.22
N LEU A 95 48.31 8.49 0.19
CA LEU A 95 48.47 9.84 -0.34
C LEU A 95 49.40 10.65 0.60
N PRO A 96 50.51 11.21 0.08
CA PRO A 96 51.37 12.07 0.88
C PRO A 96 50.59 13.32 1.29
N GLY A 97 50.58 13.60 2.59
CA GLY A 97 50.04 14.83 3.15
C GLY A 97 50.95 16.01 2.84
N ASP A 98 51.02 16.43 1.58
CA ASP A 98 51.73 17.66 1.16
C ASP A 98 50.89 18.91 1.53
N THR A 99 50.42 18.98 2.77
CA THR A 99 49.75 20.17 3.33
C THR A 99 50.67 20.99 4.23
N ASP A 100 51.92 20.57 4.45
CA ASP A 100 52.93 21.28 5.26
C ASP A 100 53.63 22.43 4.50
N SER A 101 52.94 23.10 3.58
CA SER A 101 53.47 24.28 2.89
C SER A 101 52.40 25.34 2.72
N LEU A 102 51.85 25.79 3.84
CA LEU A 102 51.33 27.15 3.93
C LEU A 102 52.38 28.00 4.66
N PRO A 103 52.92 29.07 4.05
CA PRO A 103 53.82 29.97 4.74
C PRO A 103 53.07 30.62 5.90
N GLU A 104 53.61 30.45 7.11
CA GLU A 104 53.19 31.18 8.30
C GLU A 104 53.38 32.68 8.04
N THR A 105 52.30 33.37 7.65
CA THR A 105 52.28 34.84 7.68
C THR A 105 52.12 35.26 9.12
N GLU A 106 53.25 35.39 9.82
CA GLU A 106 53.34 36.15 11.06
C GLU A 106 52.90 37.59 10.82
N GLY A 107 51.83 38.00 11.48
CA GLY A 107 51.40 39.38 11.57
C GLY A 107 50.96 39.65 13.02
N PRO A 108 51.78 40.32 13.84
CA PRO A 108 51.35 40.79 15.14
C PRO A 108 50.65 42.14 14.92
N ASN A 109 49.36 42.24 15.22
CA ASN A 109 48.78 43.54 15.53
C ASN A 109 47.59 43.40 16.47
N ASP A 110 47.76 44.09 17.58
CA ASP A 110 46.89 44.29 18.71
C ASP A 110 45.51 44.87 18.35
N LEU A 111 44.48 44.27 18.98
CA LEU A 111 43.24 44.90 19.49
C LEU A 111 42.19 45.40 18.46
N PRO A 112 40.93 45.67 18.89
CA PRO A 112 40.15 45.13 20.00
C PRO A 112 38.81 44.51 19.52
N SER A 113 38.15 43.74 20.40
CA SER A 113 36.75 43.35 20.23
C SER A 113 35.82 44.56 20.11
N PRO A 114 34.79 44.46 19.23
CA PRO A 114 33.47 44.96 19.59
C PRO A 114 32.44 43.83 19.53
N ALA A 115 31.63 43.80 20.58
CA ALA A 115 30.48 42.93 20.75
C ALA A 115 29.44 43.12 19.64
N LEU A 116 29.10 42.02 18.96
CA LEU A 116 27.83 41.71 18.29
C LEU A 116 27.79 40.17 18.26
N GLU A 117 27.22 39.48 19.24
CA GLU A 117 25.80 39.21 19.35
C GLU A 117 25.12 38.96 18.00
N GLU A 118 25.40 37.79 17.41
CA GLU A 118 24.46 37.11 16.53
C GLU A 118 24.46 35.63 16.88
N ARG A 119 23.36 35.21 17.51
CA ARG A 119 23.08 33.81 17.83
C ARG A 119 22.92 33.06 16.51
N HIS A 120 23.99 32.44 16.02
CA HIS A 120 23.88 31.42 14.98
C HIS A 120 23.26 30.16 15.60
N GLU A 121 21.98 29.96 15.27
CA GLU A 121 21.32 28.67 15.29
C GLU A 121 22.21 27.61 14.59
N PRO A 122 22.20 26.36 15.06
CA PRO A 122 22.96 25.29 14.42
C PRO A 122 22.58 25.21 12.93
N PRO A 123 23.53 25.15 11.99
CA PRO A 123 23.20 24.93 10.61
C PRO A 123 22.53 23.56 10.52
N GLU A 124 21.21 23.57 10.35
CA GLU A 124 20.52 22.44 9.75
C GLU A 124 21.26 22.13 8.46
N THR A 125 22.00 21.03 8.47
CA THR A 125 22.54 20.38 7.28
C THR A 125 21.37 20.07 6.35
N LYS A 126 21.03 21.06 5.53
CA LYS A 126 20.37 20.91 4.23
C LYS A 126 21.35 20.17 3.32
N ALA A 127 21.54 18.90 3.59
CA ALA A 127 22.18 17.98 2.67
C ALA A 127 21.16 17.64 1.58
N SER A 128 21.31 18.34 0.46
CA SER A 128 20.99 17.89 -0.91
C SER A 128 19.62 17.21 -1.10
N GLU A 129 18.66 18.01 -1.56
CA GLU A 129 17.50 17.54 -2.34
C GLU A 129 17.95 16.54 -3.42
N PRO A 130 17.42 15.30 -3.43
CA PRO A 130 17.48 14.45 -4.60
C PRO A 130 16.42 14.93 -5.61
N GLU A 131 16.88 15.30 -6.81
CA GLU A 131 16.20 15.17 -8.11
C GLU A 131 14.68 14.83 -8.05
N PRO A 132 13.75 15.74 -8.40
CA PRO A 132 12.30 15.57 -8.25
C PRO A 132 11.66 14.55 -9.23
N ALA A 133 12.46 13.77 -9.95
CA ALA A 133 11.98 12.83 -10.96
C ALA A 133 11.47 11.50 -10.36
N ASN A 134 11.70 11.21 -9.07
CA ASN A 134 11.50 9.86 -8.55
C ASN A 134 10.55 9.66 -7.36
N ASP A 135 9.88 10.71 -6.88
CA ASP A 135 8.93 10.59 -5.75
C ASP A 135 7.77 9.64 -6.05
N ARG A 136 7.30 9.63 -7.30
CA ARG A 136 6.28 8.70 -7.79
C ARG A 136 6.73 7.25 -7.67
N GLN A 137 7.92 6.92 -8.16
CA GLN A 137 8.39 5.52 -8.14
C GLN A 137 8.70 5.08 -6.71
N VAL A 138 9.23 5.97 -5.87
CA VAL A 138 9.46 5.70 -4.45
C VAL A 138 8.14 5.39 -3.72
N ALA A 139 7.09 6.15 -3.99
CA ALA A 139 5.76 5.90 -3.43
C ALA A 139 5.20 4.54 -3.91
N ILE A 140 5.31 4.24 -5.21
CA ILE A 140 4.84 2.97 -5.79
C ILE A 140 5.61 1.78 -5.20
N ALA A 141 6.95 1.84 -5.17
CA ALA A 141 7.79 0.78 -4.62
C ALA A 141 7.43 0.48 -3.15
N LYS A 142 7.19 1.53 -2.34
CA LYS A 142 6.72 1.36 -0.96
C LYS A 142 5.33 0.73 -0.89
N ILE A 143 4.38 1.14 -1.74
CA ILE A 143 3.04 0.53 -1.79
C ILE A 143 3.16 -0.96 -2.10
N THR A 144 3.95 -1.35 -3.11
CA THR A 144 4.16 -2.74 -3.50
C THR A 144 4.78 -3.57 -2.36
N LEU A 145 5.80 -3.03 -1.69
CA LEU A 145 6.44 -3.70 -0.55
C LEU A 145 5.44 -3.93 0.60
N LEU A 146 4.57 -2.97 0.88
CA LEU A 146 3.56 -3.10 1.93
C LEU A 146 2.45 -4.08 1.55
N LEU A 147 2.12 -4.22 0.26
CA LEU A 147 1.21 -5.26 -0.23
C LEU A 147 1.80 -6.66 -0.07
N GLN A 148 3.08 -6.84 -0.39
CA GLN A 148 3.78 -8.12 -0.18
C GLN A 148 3.81 -8.53 1.30
N LYS A 149 3.80 -7.56 2.22
CA LYS A 149 3.64 -7.80 3.66
C LYS A 149 2.19 -8.10 4.09
N GLY A 150 1.23 -8.15 3.16
CA GLY A 150 -0.17 -8.44 3.44
C GLY A 150 -0.96 -7.29 4.06
N LEU A 151 -0.48 -6.04 3.96
CA LEU A 151 -1.22 -4.90 4.50
C LEU A 151 -2.41 -4.55 3.61
N SER A 152 -3.56 -4.32 4.22
CA SER A 152 -4.74 -3.81 3.50
C SER A 152 -4.52 -2.38 3.02
N HIS A 153 -5.21 -1.98 1.95
CA HIS A 153 -5.07 -0.64 1.35
C HIS A 153 -5.29 0.51 2.36
N ARG A 154 -6.15 0.30 3.36
CA ARG A 154 -6.38 1.29 4.44
C ARG A 154 -5.14 1.44 5.34
N LYS A 155 -4.48 0.34 5.70
CA LYS A 155 -3.26 0.36 6.51
C LYS A 155 -2.09 0.96 5.74
N ILE A 156 -1.99 0.68 4.44
CA ILE A 156 -0.99 1.27 3.55
C ILE A 156 -1.14 2.79 3.53
N ALA A 157 -2.35 3.32 3.30
CA ALA A 157 -2.57 4.76 3.30
C ALA A 157 -2.20 5.42 4.65
N ALA A 158 -2.56 4.79 5.77
CA ALA A 158 -2.19 5.28 7.09
C ALA A 158 -0.66 5.29 7.29
N TYR A 159 0.03 4.24 6.86
CA TYR A 159 1.48 4.16 6.92
C TYR A 159 2.15 5.26 6.08
N LEU A 160 1.67 5.50 4.85
CA LEU A 160 2.25 6.54 3.99
C LEU A 160 2.09 7.94 4.58
N ASN A 161 0.93 8.23 5.18
CA ASN A 161 0.69 9.47 5.89
C ASN A 161 1.57 9.62 7.15
N ALA A 162 1.74 8.55 7.92
CA ALA A 162 2.56 8.56 9.13
C ALA A 162 4.06 8.80 8.84
N ASN A 163 4.51 8.41 7.64
CA ASN A 163 5.89 8.60 7.19
C ASN A 163 6.08 9.85 6.31
N ALA A 164 5.10 10.76 6.28
CA ALA A 164 5.13 12.01 5.51
C ALA A 164 5.49 11.82 4.01
N ILE A 165 5.06 10.71 3.40
CA ILE A 165 5.33 10.43 1.99
C ILE A 165 4.36 11.27 1.14
N PRO A 166 4.85 12.15 0.25
CA PRO A 166 3.97 12.98 -0.57
C PRO A 166 3.10 12.11 -1.49
N THR A 167 1.89 12.59 -1.76
CA THR A 167 1.01 11.98 -2.76
C THR A 167 1.54 12.25 -4.17
N LEU A 168 1.06 11.50 -5.17
CA LEU A 168 1.45 11.71 -6.57
C LEU A 168 1.13 13.11 -7.10
N SER A 169 0.14 13.78 -6.52
CA SER A 169 -0.21 15.17 -6.84
C SER A 169 0.58 16.20 -6.02
N GLY A 170 1.50 15.76 -5.16
CA GLY A 170 2.27 16.61 -4.24
C GLY A 170 1.43 17.31 -3.17
N ARG A 171 0.14 16.96 -3.03
CA ARG A 171 -0.80 17.65 -2.14
C ARG A 171 -1.78 16.68 -1.50
N GLY A 172 -2.04 16.88 -0.22
CA GLY A 172 -3.06 16.16 0.55
C GLY A 172 -2.56 14.89 1.23
N LYS A 173 -3.50 14.11 1.77
CA LYS A 173 -3.23 12.87 2.50
C LYS A 173 -3.49 11.67 1.59
N TRP A 174 -2.78 10.57 1.84
CA TRP A 174 -3.06 9.28 1.25
C TRP A 174 -4.42 8.76 1.70
N HIS A 175 -5.25 8.40 0.72
CA HIS A 175 -6.56 7.76 0.93
C HIS A 175 -6.56 6.33 0.38
N ARG A 176 -7.43 5.47 0.92
CA ARG A 176 -7.62 4.08 0.44
C ARG A 176 -7.89 4.03 -1.06
N SER A 177 -8.72 4.94 -1.57
CA SER A 177 -9.09 5.03 -2.98
C SER A 177 -7.88 5.36 -3.86
N ALA A 178 -7.02 6.29 -3.42
CA ALA A 178 -5.79 6.65 -4.12
C ALA A 178 -4.83 5.46 -4.22
N VAL A 179 -4.60 4.75 -3.11
CA VAL A 179 -3.78 3.53 -3.10
C VAL A 179 -4.35 2.47 -4.03
N SER A 180 -5.67 2.22 -3.97
CA SER A 180 -6.33 1.24 -4.84
C SER A 180 -6.26 1.61 -6.32
N ARG A 181 -6.29 2.90 -6.67
CA ARG A 181 -6.16 3.38 -8.05
C ARG A 181 -4.77 3.09 -8.58
N ILE A 182 -3.72 3.44 -7.83
CA ILE A 182 -2.32 3.19 -8.23
C ILE A 182 -2.07 1.71 -8.47
N ILE A 183 -2.59 0.84 -7.60
CA ILE A 183 -2.40 -0.62 -7.75
C ILE A 183 -3.02 -1.13 -9.06
N ARG A 184 -4.18 -0.60 -9.45
CA ARG A 184 -4.84 -0.94 -10.72
C ARG A 184 -4.08 -0.41 -11.93
N GLU A 185 -3.59 0.83 -11.84
CA GLU A 185 -2.85 1.50 -12.93
C GLU A 185 -1.48 0.83 -13.17
N GLU A 186 -0.80 0.41 -12.11
CA GLU A 186 0.51 -0.22 -12.18
C GLU A 186 0.45 -1.75 -12.35
N GLY A 187 -0.74 -2.35 -12.47
CA GLY A 187 -0.90 -3.79 -12.68
C GLY A 187 -0.36 -4.67 -11.54
N THR A 188 -0.22 -4.11 -10.33
CA THR A 188 0.34 -4.82 -9.16
C THR A 188 -0.69 -5.59 -8.34
N GLY A 189 -1.96 -5.56 -8.75
CA GLY A 189 -3.03 -6.35 -8.16
C GLY A 189 -3.23 -7.67 -8.91
N ASN A 190 -2.46 -8.70 -8.54
CA ASN A 190 -2.80 -10.09 -8.82
C ASN A 190 -3.70 -10.66 -7.70
#